data_AF-A0A7S2EY41-F1
#
_entry.id   AF-A0A7S2EY41-F1
#
_cell.length_a   1.000
_cell.length_b   1.000
_cell.length_c   1.000
_cell.angle_alpha   90.00
_cell.angle_beta   90.00
_cell.angle_gamma   90.00
#
_symmetry.space_group_name_H-M   'P 1'
#
loop_
_entity.id
_entity.type
_entity.pdbx_description
1 polymer ?
#
loop_
_entity_poly.entity_id
_entity_poly.type
_entity_poly.pdbx_seq_one_letter_code
_entity_poly.pdbx_strand_id
1 'polypeptide(L)'
;GREGEVFVAAVQGRLEEVVVQDDLNERAAEAERAKKAGKKKNGRKSKKRHVEGKLLESARCAFLAYLRAYPAKEKAVRDIFSARALHLGHIARSFALKEPPKKLAKKRKEGDDDEEESAVLKSTGRKRNAKLAFGQDNAGKGTPNG
;
A
#
# COMPACT_ATOMS: atom_id res chain seq x y z
N GLY A 1 22.28 -25.58 -0.50
CA GLY A 1 23.31 -25.00 -1.39
C GLY A 1 23.07 -23.51 -1.50
N ARG A 2 24.10 -22.68 -1.29
CA ARG A 2 23.98 -21.21 -1.24
C ARG A 2 23.83 -20.54 -2.62
N GLU A 3 24.04 -21.30 -3.70
CA GLU A 3 23.98 -20.79 -5.07
C GLU A 3 22.57 -20.34 -5.48
N GLY A 4 21.54 -21.06 -5.05
CA GLY A 4 20.15 -20.69 -5.34
C GLY A 4 19.73 -19.37 -4.68
N GLU A 5 20.16 -19.13 -3.45
CA GLU A 5 19.87 -17.88 -2.73
C GLU A 5 20.53 -16.68 -3.43
N VAL A 6 21.77 -16.84 -3.89
CA VAL A 6 22.50 -15.81 -4.65
C VAL A 6 21.78 -15.50 -5.97
N PHE A 7 21.33 -16.53 -6.69
CA PHE A 7 20.58 -16.34 -7.92
C PHE A 7 19.27 -15.57 -7.70
N VAL A 8 18.47 -15.98 -6.70
CA VAL A 8 17.21 -15.31 -6.38
C VAL A 8 17.46 -13.85 -5.97
N ALA A 9 18.47 -13.59 -5.15
CA ALA A 9 18.83 -12.24 -4.75
C ALA A 9 19.26 -11.39 -5.97
N ALA A 10 20.00 -11.96 -6.92
CA ALA A 10 20.42 -11.28 -8.13
C ALA A 10 19.24 -10.97 -9.06
N VAL A 11 18.31 -11.92 -9.26
CA VAL A 11 17.07 -11.69 -10.03
C VAL A 11 16.25 -10.58 -9.40
N GLN A 12 16.06 -10.65 -8.08
CA GLN A 12 15.33 -9.66 -7.31
C GLN A 12 15.97 -8.27 -7.42
N GLY A 13 17.30 -8.18 -7.31
CA GLY A 13 18.04 -6.92 -7.44
C GLY A 13 17.88 -6.29 -8.82
N ARG A 14 17.97 -7.09 -9.90
CA ARG A 14 17.75 -6.59 -11.26
C ARG A 14 16.34 -6.06 -11.47
N LEU A 15 15.32 -6.74 -10.92
CA LEU A 15 13.95 -6.28 -11.02
C LEU A 15 13.75 -4.93 -10.31
N GLU A 16 14.30 -4.79 -9.10
CA GLU A 16 14.28 -3.54 -8.34
C GLU A 16 14.99 -2.40 -9.10
N GLU A 17 16.15 -2.69 -9.70
CA GLU A 17 16.92 -1.72 -10.48
C GLU A 17 16.15 -1.20 -11.70
N VAL A 18 15.49 -2.10 -12.45
CA VAL A 18 14.68 -1.72 -13.61
C VAL A 18 13.55 -0.77 -13.23
N VAL A 19 12.83 -1.06 -12.14
CA VAL A 19 11.73 -0.20 -11.67
C VAL A 19 12.24 1.16 -11.21
N VAL A 20 13.37 1.20 -10.51
CA VAL A 20 13.99 2.46 -10.08
C VAL A 20 14.45 3.28 -11.28
N GLN A 21 15.08 2.65 -12.27
CA GLN A 21 15.57 3.34 -13.46
C GLN A 21 14.42 3.93 -14.28
N ASP A 22 13.30 3.21 -14.42
CA ASP A 22 12.08 3.72 -15.06
C ASP A 22 11.55 4.97 -14.36
N ASP A 23 11.47 4.95 -13.02
CA ASP A 23 11.04 6.11 -12.23
C ASP A 23 11.98 7.31 -12.40
N LEU A 24 13.30 7.08 -12.41
CA LEU A 24 14.29 8.13 -12.66
C LEU A 24 14.18 8.70 -14.08
N ASN A 25 13.96 7.85 -15.08
CA ASN A 25 13.82 8.25 -16.47
C ASN A 25 12.57 9.12 -16.69
N GLU A 26 11.43 8.73 -16.13
CA GLU A 26 10.17 9.49 -16.24
C GLU A 26 10.27 10.85 -15.52
N ARG A 27 10.91 10.89 -14.34
CA ARG A 27 11.19 12.16 -13.64
C ARG A 27 12.14 13.07 -14.42
N ALA A 28 13.18 12.51 -15.02
CA ALA A 28 14.09 13.28 -15.88
C ALA A 28 13.37 13.81 -17.12
N ALA A 29 12.54 12.98 -17.76
CA ALA A 29 11.73 13.39 -18.91
C ALA A 29 10.73 14.51 -18.55
N GLU A 30 10.11 14.44 -17.37
CA GLU A 30 9.23 15.51 -16.89
C GLU A 30 10.01 16.80 -16.61
N ALA A 31 11.19 16.72 -15.98
CA ALA A 31 12.04 17.88 -15.73
C ALA A 31 12.45 18.59 -17.03
N GLU A 32 12.81 17.81 -18.07
CA GLU A 32 13.10 18.35 -19.40
C GLU A 32 11.87 18.97 -20.08
N ARG A 33 10.69 18.36 -19.94
CA ARG A 33 9.43 18.94 -20.43
C ARG A 33 9.09 20.26 -19.72
N ALA A 34 9.34 20.34 -18.41
CA ALA A 34 9.11 21.55 -17.62
C ALA A 34 10.03 22.71 -18.05
N LYS A 35 11.31 22.44 -18.36
CA LYS A 35 12.25 23.44 -18.91
C LYS A 35 11.76 24.00 -20.25
N LYS A 36 11.24 23.15 -21.14
CA LYS A 36 10.68 23.56 -22.45
C LYS A 36 9.39 24.37 -22.32
N ALA A 37 8.60 24.17 -21.27
CA ALA A 37 7.35 24.88 -21.03
C ALA A 37 7.52 26.32 -20.46
N GLY A 38 8.76 26.74 -20.17
CA GLY A 38 9.11 27.96 -19.43
C GLY A 38 8.81 29.33 -20.06
N LYS A 39 7.82 29.50 -20.94
CA LYS A 39 7.50 30.82 -21.54
C LYS A 39 6.03 31.27 -21.49
N LYS A 40 5.12 30.57 -20.81
CA LYS A 40 3.74 31.06 -20.57
C LYS A 40 3.51 31.37 -19.09
N LYS A 41 3.85 32.60 -18.69
CA LYS A 41 3.40 33.19 -17.42
C LYS A 41 1.96 33.70 -17.60
N ASN A 42 0.98 32.83 -17.40
CA ASN A 42 -0.38 33.19 -16.96
C ASN A 42 -1.19 31.90 -16.84
N GLY A 43 -1.50 31.48 -15.62
CA GLY A 43 -2.35 30.31 -15.39
C GLY A 43 -2.24 29.80 -13.97
N ARG A 44 -3.41 29.54 -13.36
CA ARG A 44 -3.63 29.01 -12.01
C ARG A 44 -2.60 27.95 -11.60
N LYS A 45 -2.16 27.97 -10.34
CA LYS A 45 -1.35 26.91 -9.72
C LYS A 45 -2.04 25.55 -9.92
N SER A 46 -1.62 24.79 -10.92
CA SER A 46 -2.06 23.41 -11.11
C SER A 46 -1.47 22.55 -9.98
N LYS A 47 -2.30 21.72 -9.35
CA LYS A 47 -1.89 20.74 -8.32
C LYS A 47 -0.69 19.95 -8.86
N LYS A 48 0.43 19.98 -8.12
CA LYS A 48 1.69 19.34 -8.51
C LYS A 48 1.42 17.84 -8.66
N ARG A 49 1.39 17.33 -9.89
CA ARG A 49 1.21 15.89 -10.14
C ARG A 49 2.45 15.18 -9.61
N HIS A 50 2.25 14.13 -8.83
CA HIS A 50 3.35 13.26 -8.44
C HIS A 50 3.70 12.42 -9.66
N VAL A 51 4.81 12.72 -10.33
CA VAL A 51 5.28 11.89 -11.43
C VAL A 51 6.06 10.71 -10.90
N GLU A 52 5.68 9.55 -11.39
CA GLU A 52 6.29 8.27 -11.10
C GLU A 52 6.47 7.50 -12.39
N GLY A 53 7.43 6.57 -12.36
CA GLY A 53 7.62 5.58 -13.39
C GLY A 53 6.35 4.75 -13.61
N LYS A 54 6.05 4.45 -14.87
CA LYS A 54 4.91 3.58 -15.22
C LYS A 54 5.04 2.20 -14.59
N LEU A 55 6.27 1.69 -14.49
CA LEU A 55 6.54 0.40 -13.85
C LEU A 55 6.31 0.47 -12.34
N LEU A 56 6.69 1.58 -11.70
CA LEU A 56 6.47 1.77 -10.26
C LEU A 56 4.97 1.89 -9.94
N GLU A 57 4.21 2.60 -10.76
CA GLU A 57 2.76 2.69 -10.63
C GLU A 57 2.09 1.31 -10.80
N SER A 58 2.47 0.59 -11.86
CA SER A 58 1.95 -0.75 -12.14
C SER A 58 2.28 -1.75 -11.03
N ALA A 59 3.50 -1.72 -10.50
CA ALA A 59 3.94 -2.54 -9.39
C ALA A 59 3.07 -2.33 -8.14
N ARG A 60 2.72 -1.07 -7.83
CA ARG A 60 1.82 -0.75 -6.72
C ARG A 60 0.40 -1.22 -6.96
N CYS A 61 -0.14 -1.04 -8.17
CA CYS A 61 -1.46 -1.56 -8.54
C CYS A 61 -1.52 -3.08 -8.39
N ALA A 62 -0.51 -3.79 -8.90
CA ALA A 62 -0.45 -5.25 -8.81
C ALA A 62 -0.36 -5.74 -7.36
N PHE A 63 0.49 -5.12 -6.54
CA PHE A 63 0.61 -5.45 -5.11
C PHE A 63 -0.73 -5.32 -4.36
N LEU A 64 -1.47 -4.25 -4.62
CA LEU A 64 -2.74 -3.99 -3.95
C LEU A 64 -3.87 -4.90 -4.44
N ALA A 65 -3.92 -5.15 -5.75
CA ALA A 65 -4.82 -6.13 -6.32
C ALA A 65 -4.59 -7.52 -5.69
N TYR A 66 -3.33 -7.91 -5.48
CA TYR A 66 -2.97 -9.14 -4.78
C TYR A 66 -3.49 -9.15 -3.34
N LEU A 67 -3.25 -8.09 -2.57
CA LEU A 67 -3.74 -8.03 -1.18
C LEU A 67 -5.27 -8.08 -1.06
N ARG A 68 -5.98 -7.53 -2.04
CA ARG A 68 -7.44 -7.60 -2.11
C ARG A 68 -7.94 -9.00 -2.43
N ALA A 69 -7.24 -9.70 -3.32
CA ALA A 69 -7.62 -11.04 -3.78
C ALA A 69 -7.17 -12.17 -2.83
N TYR A 70 -6.14 -11.93 -2.02
CA TYR A 70 -5.53 -12.96 -1.18
C TYR A 70 -6.45 -13.56 -0.11
N PRO A 71 -7.26 -12.78 0.64
CA PRO A 71 -8.13 -13.34 1.66
C PRO A 71 -9.20 -14.23 1.03
N ALA A 72 -9.29 -15.48 1.50
CA ALA A 72 -10.38 -16.34 1.08
C ALA A 72 -11.72 -15.83 1.61
N LYS A 73 -12.74 -15.83 0.75
CA LYS A 73 -14.10 -15.42 1.12
C LYS A 73 -14.87 -16.50 1.88
N GLU A 74 -14.48 -17.76 1.68
CA GLU A 74 -15.13 -18.92 2.30
C GLU A 74 -14.69 -19.11 3.76
N LYS A 75 -15.66 -19.28 4.66
CA LYS A 75 -15.41 -19.34 6.11
C LYS A 75 -14.53 -20.52 6.53
N ALA A 76 -14.60 -21.65 5.83
CA ALA A 76 -13.89 -22.87 6.16
C ALA A 76 -12.37 -22.80 5.96
N VAL A 77 -11.89 -21.87 5.11
CA VAL A 77 -10.46 -21.73 4.77
C VAL A 77 -9.92 -20.32 5.07
N ARG A 78 -10.73 -19.43 5.64
CA ARG A 78 -10.39 -18.03 5.90
C ARG A 78 -9.30 -17.86 6.97
N ASP A 79 -9.24 -18.81 7.91
CA ASP A 79 -8.21 -18.90 8.94
C ASP A 79 -6.84 -19.23 8.33
N ILE A 80 -6.80 -20.12 7.33
CA ILE A 80 -5.60 -20.47 6.56
C ILE A 80 -5.16 -19.29 5.68
N PHE A 81 -6.08 -18.71 4.92
CA PHE A 81 -5.80 -17.59 4.00
C PHE A 81 -6.13 -16.24 4.62
N SER A 82 -5.56 -15.94 5.78
CA SER A 82 -5.76 -14.66 6.45
C SER A 82 -4.67 -13.63 6.09
N ALA A 83 -5.07 -12.40 5.75
CA ALA A 83 -4.12 -11.31 5.47
C ALA A 83 -3.26 -10.92 6.70
N ARG A 84 -3.71 -11.27 7.92
CA ARG A 84 -2.97 -11.03 9.16
C ARG A 84 -1.72 -11.90 9.30
N ALA A 85 -1.74 -13.11 8.74
CA ALA A 85 -0.59 -14.00 8.75
C ALA A 85 0.45 -13.65 7.67
N LEU A 86 0.12 -12.72 6.77
CA LEU A 86 0.95 -12.40 5.60
C LEU A 86 2.02 -11.34 5.94
N HIS A 87 3.29 -11.69 5.76
CA HIS A 87 4.38 -10.73 5.91
C HIS A 87 4.47 -9.82 4.68
N LEU A 88 3.72 -8.71 4.71
CA LEU A 88 3.61 -7.74 3.60
C LEU A 88 4.94 -7.26 3.04
N GLY A 89 6.00 -7.20 3.86
CA GLY A 89 7.35 -6.85 3.40
C GLY A 89 7.92 -7.81 2.34
N HIS A 90 7.71 -9.11 2.48
CA HIS A 90 8.19 -10.09 1.49
C HIS A 90 7.39 -10.01 0.20
N ILE A 91 6.08 -9.84 0.32
CA ILE A 91 5.19 -9.71 -0.84
C ILE A 91 5.50 -8.41 -1.60
N ALA A 92 5.65 -7.29 -0.91
CA ALA A 92 6.02 -6.02 -1.54
C ALA A 92 7.35 -6.13 -2.31
N ARG A 93 8.32 -6.84 -1.73
CA ARG A 93 9.60 -7.12 -2.39
C ARG A 93 9.41 -7.88 -3.70
N SER A 94 8.54 -8.89 -3.76
CA SER A 94 8.25 -9.62 -5.02
C SER A 94 7.70 -8.73 -6.14
N PHE A 95 7.09 -7.59 -5.81
CA PHE A 95 6.66 -6.57 -6.77
C PHE A 95 7.70 -5.45 -6.98
N ALA A 96 8.95 -5.65 -6.55
CA ALA A 96 10.04 -4.68 -6.63
C ALA A 96 9.81 -3.39 -5.79
N LEU A 97 8.90 -3.42 -4.83
CA LEU A 97 8.59 -2.28 -3.99
C LEU A 97 9.50 -2.26 -2.75
N LYS A 98 10.34 -1.22 -2.66
CA LYS A 98 11.17 -0.93 -1.47
C LYS A 98 10.46 -0.10 -0.40
N GLU A 99 9.35 0.55 -0.75
CA GLU A 99 8.62 1.39 0.19
C GLU A 99 7.93 0.55 1.26
N PRO A 100 7.99 0.95 2.54
CA PRO A 100 7.24 0.26 3.58
C PRO A 100 5.75 0.30 3.23
N PRO A 101 4.99 -0.80 3.39
CA PRO A 101 3.60 -0.92 2.92
C PRO A 101 2.67 0.20 3.45
N LYS A 102 3.00 0.80 4.60
CA LYS A 102 2.30 1.97 5.16
C LYS A 102 2.38 3.23 4.30
N LYS A 103 3.45 3.42 3.53
CA LYS A 103 3.63 4.56 2.61
C LYS A 103 2.87 4.37 1.31
N LEU A 104 2.74 3.12 0.84
CA LEU A 104 1.94 2.75 -0.33
C LEU A 104 0.46 3.11 -0.14
N ALA A 105 -0.12 2.75 1.01
CA ALA A 105 -1.51 3.04 1.36
C ALA A 105 -1.87 4.54 1.38
N LYS A 106 -0.91 5.40 1.71
CA LYS A 106 -1.15 6.85 1.83
C LYS A 106 -1.12 7.56 0.48
N LYS A 107 -0.45 6.99 -0.52
CA LYS A 107 -0.19 7.66 -1.79
C LYS A 107 -1.41 7.70 -2.72
N ARG A 108 -2.36 6.77 -2.56
CA ARG A 108 -3.65 6.78 -3.29
C ARG A 108 -4.69 7.75 -2.71
N LYS A 109 -4.59 8.12 -1.43
CA LYS A 109 -5.54 9.03 -0.76
C LYS A 109 -5.63 10.43 -1.35
N GLU A 110 -4.66 10.85 -2.17
CA GLU A 110 -4.71 12.17 -2.81
C GLU A 110 -5.57 12.20 -4.09
N GLY A 111 -6.18 11.06 -4.49
CA GLY A 111 -6.95 10.94 -5.72
C GLY A 111 -8.17 10.00 -5.75
N ASP A 112 -8.41 9.12 -4.76
CA ASP A 112 -9.60 8.23 -4.79
C ASP A 112 -10.06 7.79 -3.38
N ASP A 113 -11.38 7.68 -3.18
CA ASP A 113 -12.08 7.47 -1.91
C ASP A 113 -12.14 5.98 -1.46
N ASP A 114 -11.09 5.19 -1.70
CA ASP A 114 -11.05 3.76 -1.33
C ASP A 114 -10.56 3.53 0.11
N GLU A 115 -11.46 3.65 1.10
CA GLU A 115 -11.15 3.45 2.52
C GLU A 115 -10.73 2.00 2.88
N GLU A 116 -11.29 1.02 2.19
CA GLU A 116 -11.10 -0.43 2.38
C GLU A 116 -9.63 -0.87 2.19
N GLU A 117 -8.96 -0.34 1.17
CA GLU A 117 -7.57 -0.68 0.82
C GLU A 117 -6.59 -0.28 1.95
N SER A 118 -6.85 0.85 2.60
CA SER A 118 -6.03 1.33 3.71
C SER A 118 -6.20 0.49 4.98
N ALA A 119 -7.37 -0.13 5.17
CA ALA A 119 -7.69 -0.89 6.37
C ALA A 119 -6.90 -2.21 6.45
N VAL A 120 -6.75 -2.91 5.31
CA VAL A 120 -5.97 -4.15 5.22
C VAL A 120 -4.50 -3.90 5.56
N LEU A 121 -3.89 -2.85 5.00
CA LEU A 121 -2.51 -2.47 5.24
C LEU A 121 -2.26 -1.94 6.68
N LYS A 122 -3.25 -1.29 7.30
CA LYS A 122 -3.18 -0.83 8.70
C LYS A 122 -3.34 -1.98 9.70
N SER A 123 -3.96 -3.08 9.31
CA SER A 123 -4.29 -4.20 10.21
C SER A 123 -3.09 -5.03 10.69
N THR A 124 -1.92 -4.88 10.06
CA THR A 124 -0.69 -5.65 10.32
C THR A 124 0.33 -4.95 11.24
N GLY A 125 0.06 -3.71 11.69
CA GLY A 125 0.90 -2.96 12.64
C GLY A 125 0.28 -2.90 14.04
N ARG A 126 0.92 -3.55 15.02
CA ARG A 126 0.51 -3.70 16.43
C ARG A 126 0.12 -2.36 17.12
N LYS A 127 -0.90 -2.46 18.01
CA LYS A 127 -1.49 -1.49 18.97
C LYS A 127 -2.57 -0.53 18.43
N ARG A 128 -3.83 -1.00 18.45
CA ARG A 128 -4.94 -0.12 18.83
C ARG A 128 -4.97 -0.11 20.36
N ASN A 129 -4.58 1.01 20.97
CA ASN A 129 -4.70 1.23 22.40
C ASN A 129 -6.19 1.21 22.78
N ALA A 130 -6.53 0.40 23.79
CA ALA A 130 -7.52 0.61 24.84
C ALA A 130 -8.64 1.66 24.61
N LYS A 131 -9.54 1.45 23.64
CA LYS A 131 -10.86 2.12 23.64
C LYS A 131 -11.99 1.30 23.01
N LEU A 132 -11.91 -0.02 23.18
CA LEU A 132 -13.07 -0.91 23.14
C LEU A 132 -13.12 -1.64 24.47
N ALA A 133 -13.22 -0.87 25.56
CA ALA A 133 -13.90 -1.38 26.73
C ALA A 133 -15.35 -1.58 26.28
N PHE A 134 -15.78 -2.83 26.16
CA PHE A 134 -17.20 -3.12 26.30
C PHE A 134 -17.54 -2.71 27.73
N GLY A 135 -18.05 -1.48 27.87
CA GLY A 135 -18.56 -0.97 29.13
C GLY A 135 -19.59 -1.97 29.64
N GLN A 136 -19.27 -2.57 30.79
CA GLN A 136 -20.28 -2.86 31.78
C GLN A 136 -20.90 -1.52 32.14
N ASP A 137 -22.11 -1.27 31.66
CA ASP A 137 -23.04 -0.30 32.21
C ASP A 137 -24.45 -0.81 31.86
N ASN A 138 -24.96 -1.72 32.68
CA ASN A 138 -26.40 -1.87 32.84
C ASN A 138 -26.72 -1.98 34.33
N ALA A 139 -26.40 -0.88 35.03
CA ALA A 139 -26.92 -0.60 36.35
C ALA A 139 -28.11 0.36 36.20
N GLY A 140 -29.31 -0.16 36.48
CA GLY A 140 -30.45 0.63 36.91
C GLY A 140 -31.73 0.48 36.09
N LYS A 141 -32.69 -0.32 36.59
CA LYS A 141 -33.87 0.18 37.34
C LYS A 141 -35.01 -0.84 37.36
N GLY A 142 -35.54 -1.09 38.56
CA GLY A 142 -36.98 -1.32 38.79
C GLY A 142 -37.49 -2.75 38.67
N THR A 143 -37.56 -3.47 39.79
CA THR A 143 -38.59 -4.49 39.99
C THR A 143 -39.94 -3.78 40.21
N PRO A 144 -41.02 -4.17 39.52
CA PRO A 144 -42.36 -3.67 39.80
C PRO A 144 -42.95 -4.37 41.03
N ASN A 145 -43.79 -3.63 41.77
CA ASN A 145 -44.64 -4.14 42.84
C ASN A 145 -45.57 -5.27 42.37
N GLY A 146 -45.87 -6.20 43.29
CA GLY A 146 -46.88 -7.25 43.17
C GLY A 146 -46.70 -8.28 44.25
#